data_AF-A0A0C3C9I2-F1
#
_entry.id   AF-A0A0C3C9I2-F1
#
_cell.length_a   1.000
_cell.length_b   1.000
_cell.length_c   1.000
_cell.angle_alpha   90.00
_cell.angle_beta   90.00
_cell.angle_gamma   90.00
#
_symmetry.space_group_name_H-M   'P 1'
#
loop_
_entity.id
_entity.type
_entity.pdbx_description
1 polymer ?
#
loop_
_entity_poly.entity_id
_entity_poly.type
_entity_poly.pdbx_seq_one_letter_code
_entity_poly.pdbx_strand_id
1 'polypeptide(L)'
;MVSTIIIRKKSSVQVAVDTDSLNHKEFCSFCADTAKVLRCRKPTCELKICIQKTGGQLPCIVASTFPKDETTFWCPKCCHNARIPTPSTSCKKTSEARTMCCYQSGGLVHGQDINNVLWISLVDQVYKKFTRENIREALDRSRGVKGLFLMACGMAFTNATHFSILKGLVDSGKFTFLLGFRAFTILPRNVMATAVVFLCSVFIDQTPIWDACVMAFTANLSVLQTSPLVIVYCEGTRTVLRTLVYSQPKDGV
;
A
#
# COMPACT_ATOMS: atom_id res chain seq x y z
N MET A 1 -3.36 15.41 32.57
CA MET A 1 -3.19 14.00 32.97
C MET A 1 -2.48 13.27 31.83
N VAL A 2 -1.25 12.82 32.06
CA VAL A 2 -0.44 12.10 31.07
C VAL A 2 -0.40 10.63 31.49
N SER A 3 -1.04 9.76 30.70
CA SER A 3 -1.04 8.32 30.95
C SER A 3 0.09 7.66 30.16
N THR A 4 1.09 7.18 30.89
CA THR A 4 2.17 6.33 30.39
C THR A 4 1.68 4.88 30.37
N ILE A 5 1.87 4.17 29.26
CA ILE A 5 1.57 2.73 29.14
C ILE A 5 2.90 1.97 29.14
N ILE A 6 3.08 1.10 30.14
CA ILE A 6 4.20 0.15 30.24
C ILE A 6 3.72 -1.20 29.71
N ILE A 7 4.40 -1.75 28.71
CA ILE A 7 4.14 -3.10 28.18
C ILE A 7 5.27 -4.04 28.60
N ARG A 8 4.93 -5.09 29.36
CA ARG A 8 5.85 -6.17 29.79
C ARG A 8 6.05 -7.20 28.67
N LYS A 9 7.30 -7.65 28.50
CA LYS A 9 7.76 -8.65 27.52
C LYS A 9 7.43 -10.07 28.03
N LYS A 10 6.80 -10.91 27.19
CA LYS A 10 6.58 -12.34 27.46
C LYS A 10 7.70 -13.17 26.82
N SER A 11 8.07 -14.24 27.52
CA SER A 11 9.24 -15.10 27.30
C SER A 11 9.27 -15.79 25.94
N SER A 12 10.49 -15.91 25.40
CA SER A 12 10.86 -16.49 24.11
C SER A 12 10.88 -18.02 24.12
N VAL A 13 10.30 -18.64 23.09
CA VAL A 13 10.59 -20.02 22.66
C VAL A 13 11.85 -19.97 21.78
N GLN A 14 12.91 -20.67 22.17
CA GLN A 14 14.11 -20.80 21.36
C GLN A 14 13.99 -21.98 20.41
N VAL A 15 14.09 -21.71 19.11
CA VAL A 15 14.32 -22.72 18.07
C VAL A 15 15.81 -22.67 17.76
N ALA A 16 16.54 -23.75 18.03
CA ALA A 16 17.94 -23.87 17.67
C ALA A 16 18.07 -23.92 16.14
N VAL A 17 18.85 -22.98 15.58
CA VAL A 17 19.23 -22.92 14.17
C VAL A 17 20.74 -22.79 14.13
N ASP A 18 21.40 -23.65 13.36
CA ASP A 18 22.84 -23.67 13.12
C ASP A 18 23.38 -22.27 12.77
N THR A 19 24.44 -21.85 13.46
CA THR A 19 24.87 -20.44 13.54
C THR A 19 26.11 -20.08 12.72
N ASP A 20 26.76 -21.00 12.03
CA ASP A 20 28.12 -20.75 11.50
C ASP A 20 28.24 -20.28 10.05
N SER A 21 27.13 -19.96 9.35
CA SER A 21 27.18 -19.51 7.93
C SER A 21 26.51 -18.15 7.63
N LEU A 22 26.11 -17.36 8.64
CA LEU A 22 25.05 -16.35 8.48
C LEU A 22 25.37 -14.88 8.78
N ASN A 23 26.63 -14.43 8.76
CA ASN A 23 26.95 -13.02 9.08
C ASN A 23 27.20 -12.08 7.88
N HIS A 24 27.06 -12.54 6.63
CA HIS A 24 27.14 -11.64 5.49
C HIS A 24 25.79 -10.94 5.24
N LYS A 25 25.72 -9.67 5.66
CA LYS A 25 24.62 -8.79 5.26
C LYS A 25 24.83 -8.34 3.82
N GLU A 26 23.79 -8.44 3.00
CA GLU A 26 23.80 -8.01 1.60
C GLU A 26 22.70 -6.98 1.33
N PHE A 27 22.79 -6.28 0.20
CA PHE A 27 21.74 -5.37 -0.25
C PHE A 27 20.56 -6.11 -0.87
N CYS A 28 19.34 -5.71 -0.47
CA CYS A 28 18.10 -6.18 -1.08
C CYS A 28 17.87 -5.48 -2.42
N SER A 29 17.69 -6.24 -3.50
CA SER A 29 17.36 -5.70 -4.83
C SER A 29 16.01 -4.96 -4.89
N PHE A 30 15.13 -5.15 -3.89
CA PHE A 30 13.80 -4.54 -3.89
C PHE A 30 13.72 -3.24 -3.07
N CYS A 31 14.25 -3.25 -1.84
CA CYS A 31 14.19 -2.06 -0.96
C CYS A 31 15.52 -1.33 -0.80
N ALA A 32 16.60 -1.79 -1.44
CA ALA A 32 17.95 -1.25 -1.32
C ALA A 32 18.57 -1.22 0.10
N ASP A 33 17.88 -1.74 1.12
CA ASP A 33 18.44 -1.88 2.48
C ASP A 33 19.41 -3.06 2.62
N THR A 34 20.32 -2.93 3.58
CA THR A 34 21.24 -3.98 4.04
C THR A 34 20.54 -4.95 4.99
N ALA A 35 20.55 -6.24 4.66
CA ALA A 35 19.76 -7.26 5.35
C ALA A 35 20.31 -8.68 5.14
N LYS A 36 19.74 -9.65 5.85
CA LYS A 36 19.83 -11.06 5.44
C LYS A 36 18.91 -11.26 4.23
N VAL A 37 19.45 -11.75 3.12
CA VAL A 37 18.73 -11.88 1.84
C VAL A 37 18.63 -13.33 1.39
N LEU A 38 17.58 -13.64 0.63
CA LEU A 38 17.47 -14.84 -0.19
C LEU A 38 17.76 -14.50 -1.64
N ARG A 39 18.50 -15.39 -2.31
CA ARG A 39 18.86 -15.27 -3.72
C ARG A 39 17.95 -16.15 -4.56
N CYS A 40 17.36 -15.58 -5.60
CA CYS A 40 16.54 -16.34 -6.55
C CYS A 40 17.35 -17.48 -7.19
N ARG A 41 16.79 -18.68 -7.21
CA ARG A 41 17.47 -19.88 -7.75
C ARG A 41 17.21 -20.13 -9.22
N LYS A 42 16.36 -19.33 -9.86
CA LYS A 42 16.25 -19.33 -11.33
C LYS A 42 17.62 -18.93 -11.91
N PRO A 43 18.25 -19.76 -12.78
CA PRO A 43 19.64 -19.56 -13.21
C PRO A 43 19.96 -18.18 -13.80
N THR A 44 18.97 -17.55 -14.43
CA THR A 44 19.11 -16.24 -15.09
C THR A 44 18.70 -15.07 -14.21
N CYS A 45 18.43 -15.28 -12.92
CA CYS A 45 17.88 -14.26 -12.03
C CYS A 45 18.83 -13.97 -10.87
N GLU A 46 19.38 -12.76 -10.86
CA GLU A 46 20.31 -12.30 -9.83
C GLU A 46 19.61 -11.59 -8.66
N LEU A 47 18.26 -11.61 -8.61
CA LEU A 47 17.51 -10.88 -7.59
C LEU A 47 17.78 -11.45 -6.19
N LYS A 48 18.11 -10.54 -5.27
CA LYS A 48 18.27 -10.79 -3.84
C LYS A 48 17.16 -10.08 -3.08
N ILE A 49 16.43 -10.78 -2.21
CA ILE A 49 15.31 -10.19 -1.46
C ILE A 49 15.52 -10.37 0.03
N CYS A 50 15.41 -9.29 0.80
CA CYS A 50 15.59 -9.36 2.24
C CYS A 50 14.49 -10.17 2.93
N ILE A 51 14.93 -11.05 3.83
CA ILE A 51 14.10 -11.87 4.71
C ILE A 51 14.20 -11.50 6.19
N GLN A 52 15.22 -10.72 6.55
CA GLN A 52 15.38 -10.19 7.90
C GLN A 52 16.21 -8.91 7.86
N LYS A 53 15.68 -7.81 8.40
CA LYS A 53 16.39 -6.52 8.54
C LYS A 53 16.87 -6.33 9.98
N THR A 54 17.89 -5.50 10.14
CA THR A 54 18.31 -5.03 11.48
C THR A 54 17.36 -3.97 12.03
N GLY A 55 17.31 -3.84 13.37
CA GLY A 55 16.54 -2.78 14.02
C GLY A 55 15.02 -2.98 14.02
N GLY A 56 14.53 -4.23 13.89
CA GLY A 56 13.10 -4.54 13.98
C GLY A 56 12.27 -4.08 12.78
N GLN A 57 12.90 -3.61 11.71
CA GLN A 57 12.21 -3.26 10.47
C GLN A 57 11.68 -4.52 9.77
N LEU A 58 10.55 -4.36 9.08
CA LEU A 58 9.95 -5.46 8.33
C LEU A 58 10.77 -5.76 7.05
N PRO A 59 11.11 -7.04 6.80
CA PRO A 59 11.74 -7.46 5.57
C PRO A 59 10.77 -7.36 4.38
N CYS A 60 11.29 -7.36 3.15
CA CYS A 60 10.48 -7.41 1.93
C CYS A 60 9.68 -8.71 1.84
N ILE A 61 10.23 -9.77 2.42
CA ILE A 61 9.65 -11.10 2.46
C ILE A 61 9.79 -11.64 3.88
N VAL A 62 8.76 -12.27 4.44
CA VAL A 62 8.80 -12.79 5.82
C VAL A 62 9.38 -14.21 5.83
N ALA A 63 10.50 -14.45 6.51
CA ALA A 63 11.18 -15.76 6.49
C ALA A 63 10.28 -16.97 6.81
N SER A 64 9.28 -16.80 7.68
CA SER A 64 8.34 -17.86 8.09
C SER A 64 7.37 -18.32 6.99
N THR A 65 7.36 -17.64 5.85
CA THR A 65 6.45 -17.93 4.73
C THR A 65 7.05 -18.87 3.69
N PHE A 66 8.32 -19.26 3.81
CA PHE A 66 8.97 -20.16 2.85
C PHE A 66 9.11 -21.58 3.37
N PRO A 67 9.23 -22.56 2.45
CA PRO A 67 9.80 -23.86 2.77
C PRO A 67 11.14 -23.63 3.49
N LYS A 68 11.42 -24.43 4.54
CA LYS A 68 12.70 -24.37 5.27
C LYS A 68 13.91 -24.57 4.35
N ASP A 69 13.67 -25.10 3.16
CA ASP A 69 14.66 -25.33 2.14
C ASP A 69 14.88 -24.09 1.25
N GLU A 70 15.89 -23.30 1.60
CA GLU A 70 16.35 -22.11 0.83
C GLU A 70 16.84 -22.46 -0.59
N THR A 71 17.05 -23.74 -0.92
CA THR A 71 17.54 -24.16 -2.25
C THR A 71 16.47 -24.09 -3.33
N THR A 72 15.19 -23.95 -2.96
CA THR A 72 14.06 -23.92 -3.90
C THR A 72 13.48 -22.51 -4.11
N PHE A 73 14.09 -21.48 -3.53
CA PHE A 73 13.54 -20.13 -3.55
C PHE A 73 13.48 -19.51 -4.96
N TRP A 74 12.28 -19.16 -5.42
CA TRP A 74 12.04 -18.34 -6.61
C TRP A 74 11.49 -16.98 -6.19
N CYS A 75 12.10 -15.90 -6.69
CA CYS A 75 11.63 -14.55 -6.38
C CYS A 75 10.24 -14.27 -6.98
N PRO A 76 9.47 -13.31 -6.43
CA PRO A 76 8.13 -12.98 -6.94
C PRO A 76 8.08 -12.68 -8.43
N LYS A 77 9.09 -11.99 -8.98
CA LYS A 77 9.21 -11.72 -10.41
C LYS A 77 9.31 -13.01 -11.24
N CYS A 78 10.11 -13.98 -10.79
CA CYS A 78 10.30 -15.25 -11.50
C CYS A 78 9.07 -16.15 -11.38
N CYS A 79 8.44 -16.19 -10.21
CA CYS A 79 7.18 -16.89 -10.00
C CYS A 79 6.09 -16.35 -10.94
N HIS A 80 5.95 -15.03 -10.99
CA HIS A 80 5.00 -14.35 -11.88
C HIS A 80 5.24 -14.72 -13.36
N ASN A 81 6.48 -14.60 -13.83
CA ASN A 81 6.83 -14.92 -15.22
C ASN A 81 6.61 -16.39 -15.58
N ALA A 82 6.83 -17.31 -14.63
CA ALA A 82 6.60 -18.73 -14.82
C ALA A 82 5.16 -19.17 -14.55
N ARG A 83 4.27 -18.24 -14.17
CA ARG A 83 2.88 -18.51 -13.77
C ARG A 83 2.77 -19.56 -12.64
N ILE A 84 3.77 -19.63 -11.77
CA ILE A 84 3.75 -20.47 -10.58
C ILE A 84 3.35 -19.62 -9.36
N PRO A 85 2.60 -20.19 -8.39
CA PRO A 85 2.27 -19.49 -7.17
C PRO A 85 3.53 -19.02 -6.45
N THR A 86 3.58 -17.75 -6.04
CA THR A 86 4.65 -17.23 -5.20
C THR A 86 4.64 -17.97 -3.86
N PRO A 87 5.76 -18.56 -3.40
CA PRO A 87 5.80 -19.30 -2.14
C PRO A 87 5.44 -18.46 -0.90
N SER A 88 5.33 -17.14 -1.02
CA SER A 88 5.03 -16.25 0.12
C SER A 88 4.23 -14.99 -0.22
N THR A 89 3.03 -15.17 -0.75
CA THR A 89 1.98 -14.17 -0.52
C THR A 89 0.82 -14.78 0.23
N SER A 90 1.10 -15.68 1.19
CA SER A 90 0.15 -15.88 2.27
C SER A 90 0.16 -14.60 3.10
N CYS A 91 -0.93 -13.85 2.99
CA CYS A 91 -1.24 -12.65 3.74
C CYS A 91 -1.49 -13.05 5.22
N LYS A 92 -0.49 -13.62 5.90
CA LYS A 92 -0.63 -14.12 7.27
C LYS A 92 -0.40 -13.00 8.27
N LYS A 93 -1.50 -12.62 8.93
CA LYS A 93 -1.64 -12.00 10.26
C LYS A 93 -0.39 -11.28 10.80
N THR A 94 -0.07 -10.11 10.25
CA THR A 94 0.19 -8.98 11.15
C THR A 94 -1.17 -8.39 11.51
N SER A 95 -1.43 -8.12 12.77
CA SER A 95 -2.64 -7.42 13.26
C SER A 95 -2.79 -6.01 12.68
N GLU A 96 -1.87 -5.57 11.84
CA GLU A 96 -2.02 -4.46 10.92
C GLU A 96 -2.63 -5.01 9.62
N ALA A 97 -3.94 -4.79 9.44
CA ALA A 97 -4.64 -5.08 8.21
C ALA A 97 -4.01 -4.27 7.06
N ARG A 98 -3.00 -4.84 6.40
CA ARG A 98 -2.48 -4.30 5.15
C ARG A 98 -3.51 -4.60 4.07
N THR A 99 -4.39 -3.63 3.85
CA THR A 99 -5.32 -3.69 2.74
C THR A 99 -4.52 -3.68 1.44
N MET A 100 -4.60 -4.74 0.64
CA MET A 100 -3.99 -4.82 -0.70
C MET A 100 -5.09 -4.87 -1.75
N CYS A 101 -4.85 -4.43 -2.99
CA CYS A 101 -5.82 -4.67 -4.06
C CYS A 101 -5.60 -6.04 -4.72
N CYS A 102 -6.68 -6.78 -4.94
CA CYS A 102 -6.68 -7.93 -5.81
C CYS A 102 -6.49 -7.47 -7.26
N TYR A 103 -5.57 -8.10 -7.99
CA TYR A 103 -5.27 -7.74 -9.37
C TYR A 103 -6.46 -7.99 -10.32
N GLN A 104 -7.17 -9.10 -10.13
CA GLN A 104 -8.25 -9.50 -11.05
C GLN A 104 -9.51 -8.67 -10.84
N SER A 105 -9.94 -8.49 -9.59
CA SER A 105 -11.20 -7.79 -9.28
C SER A 105 -11.03 -6.31 -8.98
N GLY A 106 -9.81 -5.85 -8.75
CA GLY A 106 -9.51 -4.51 -8.20
C GLY A 106 -9.88 -4.37 -6.72
N GLY A 107 -10.66 -5.29 -6.14
CA GLY A 107 -11.20 -5.21 -4.79
C GLY A 107 -10.13 -5.17 -3.71
N LEU A 108 -10.48 -4.63 -2.54
CA LEU A 108 -9.61 -4.54 -1.38
C LEU A 108 -9.62 -5.87 -0.61
N VAL A 109 -8.44 -6.49 -0.53
CA VAL A 109 -8.15 -7.64 0.32
C VAL A 109 -8.04 -7.15 1.76
N HIS A 110 -8.92 -7.64 2.65
CA HIS A 110 -8.92 -7.26 4.08
C HIS A 110 -8.74 -8.47 5.01
N GLY A 111 -8.53 -9.65 4.47
CA GLY A 111 -8.23 -10.84 5.25
C GLY A 111 -8.09 -12.08 4.38
N GLN A 112 -7.92 -13.21 5.04
CA GLN A 112 -7.88 -14.53 4.42
C GLN A 112 -8.43 -15.57 5.41
N ASP A 113 -9.08 -16.61 4.90
CA ASP A 113 -9.54 -17.72 5.74
C ASP A 113 -8.42 -18.75 6.03
N ILE A 114 -8.77 -19.83 6.73
CA ILE A 114 -7.86 -20.93 7.07
C ILE A 114 -7.33 -21.68 5.84
N ASN A 115 -8.02 -21.59 4.71
CA ASN A 115 -7.69 -22.24 3.44
C ASN A 115 -6.91 -21.30 2.50
N ASN A 116 -6.48 -20.13 2.98
CA ASN A 116 -5.84 -19.06 2.20
C ASN A 116 -6.74 -18.45 1.11
N VAL A 117 -8.06 -18.57 1.22
CA VAL A 117 -8.99 -17.83 0.36
C VAL A 117 -9.00 -16.37 0.82
N LEU A 118 -8.65 -15.46 -0.10
CA LEU A 118 -8.60 -14.03 0.18
C LEU A 118 -10.02 -13.47 0.33
N TRP A 119 -10.26 -12.71 1.39
CA TRP A 119 -11.49 -11.93 1.52
C TRP A 119 -11.32 -10.61 0.79
N ILE A 120 -11.99 -10.52 -0.36
CA ILE A 120 -11.97 -9.36 -1.23
C ILE A 120 -13.30 -8.63 -1.10
N SER A 121 -13.24 -7.34 -0.84
CA SER A 121 -14.44 -6.48 -0.76
C SER A 121 -14.25 -5.22 -1.57
N LEU A 122 -15.36 -4.67 -2.05
CA LEU A 122 -15.36 -3.37 -2.70
C LEU A 122 -15.08 -2.27 -1.67
N VAL A 123 -14.59 -1.11 -2.10
CA VAL A 123 -14.25 0.01 -1.20
C VAL A 123 -15.44 0.44 -0.36
N ASP A 124 -16.66 0.42 -0.89
CA ASP A 124 -17.86 0.79 -0.13
C ASP A 124 -18.17 -0.22 0.99
N GLN A 125 -17.93 -1.52 0.74
CA GLN A 125 -18.09 -2.59 1.73
C GLN A 125 -17.02 -2.50 2.82
N VAL A 126 -15.76 -2.24 2.43
CA VAL A 126 -14.67 -2.00 3.39
C VAL A 126 -14.99 -0.77 4.23
N TYR A 127 -15.41 0.33 3.61
CA TYR A 127 -15.86 1.53 4.32
C TYR A 127 -16.94 1.19 5.33
N LYS A 128 -18.04 0.52 4.92
CA LYS A 128 -19.13 0.11 5.82
C LYS A 128 -18.67 -0.78 6.98
N LYS A 129 -17.72 -1.69 6.72
CA LYS A 129 -17.20 -2.64 7.72
C LYS A 129 -16.27 -1.99 8.74
N PHE A 130 -15.40 -1.09 8.29
CA PHE A 130 -14.37 -0.48 9.14
C PHE A 130 -14.81 0.85 9.76
N THR A 131 -15.91 1.44 9.29
CA THR A 131 -16.54 2.61 9.92
C THR A 131 -17.80 2.20 10.66
N ARG A 132 -17.83 2.49 11.98
CA ARG A 132 -19.01 2.29 12.82
C ARG A 132 -20.17 3.15 12.30
N GLU A 133 -21.41 2.71 12.53
CA GLU A 133 -22.62 3.40 12.05
C GLU A 133 -22.64 4.88 12.44
N ASN A 134 -22.29 5.19 13.70
CA ASN A 134 -22.25 6.56 14.20
C ASN A 134 -21.26 7.46 13.44
N ILE A 135 -20.12 6.93 12.97
CA ILE A 135 -19.16 7.68 12.15
C ILE A 135 -19.74 7.92 10.76
N ARG A 136 -20.44 6.93 10.19
CA ARG A 136 -21.09 7.06 8.88
C ARG A 136 -22.19 8.10 8.91
N GLU A 137 -23.07 8.05 9.91
CA GLU A 137 -24.10 9.08 10.11
C GLU A 137 -23.50 10.47 10.30
N ALA A 138 -22.41 10.59 11.07
CA ALA A 138 -21.73 11.87 11.26
C ALA A 138 -21.13 12.40 9.94
N LEU A 139 -20.53 11.53 9.12
CA LEU A 139 -20.04 11.88 7.79
C LEU A 139 -21.17 12.26 6.82
N ASP A 140 -22.29 11.54 6.86
CA ASP A 140 -23.44 11.81 6.00
C ASP A 140 -24.13 13.13 6.37
N ARG A 141 -24.15 13.50 7.66
CA ARG A 141 -24.66 14.80 8.14
C ARG A 141 -23.68 15.95 7.97
N SER A 142 -22.39 15.67 7.82
CA SER A 142 -21.37 16.70 7.67
C SER A 142 -21.50 17.43 6.33
N ARG A 143 -21.58 18.75 6.39
CA ARG A 143 -21.57 19.67 5.23
C ARG A 143 -20.17 20.10 4.82
N GLY A 144 -19.15 19.75 5.61
CA GLY A 144 -17.76 20.11 5.34
C GLY A 144 -17.14 19.29 4.22
N VAL A 145 -15.89 19.60 3.89
CA VAL A 145 -15.08 18.78 3.00
C VAL A 145 -14.89 17.39 3.61
N LYS A 146 -15.07 16.34 2.82
CA LYS A 146 -14.91 14.94 3.21
C LYS A 146 -13.95 14.25 2.24
N GLY A 147 -12.81 13.80 2.74
CA GLY A 147 -11.80 13.12 1.93
C GLY A 147 -11.74 11.63 2.23
N LEU A 148 -11.59 10.80 1.20
CA LEU A 148 -11.20 9.39 1.35
C LEU A 148 -9.82 9.19 0.69
N PHE A 149 -8.84 8.75 1.48
CA PHE A 149 -7.48 8.51 1.03
C PHE A 149 -7.18 7.01 0.98
N LEU A 150 -6.85 6.51 -0.21
CA LEU A 150 -6.58 5.10 -0.47
C LEU A 150 -5.08 4.87 -0.69
N MET A 151 -4.40 4.31 0.32
CA MET A 151 -2.97 4.01 0.27
C MET A 151 -2.58 2.70 -0.44
N ALA A 152 -3.54 1.95 -0.99
CA ALA A 152 -3.29 0.68 -1.65
C ALA A 152 -4.34 0.44 -2.72
N CYS A 153 -4.08 0.85 -3.97
CA CYS A 153 -5.19 0.97 -4.90
C CYS A 153 -4.85 1.08 -6.40
N GLY A 154 -3.64 0.79 -6.86
CA GLY A 154 -3.35 0.83 -8.30
C GLY A 154 -4.43 0.16 -9.15
N MET A 155 -4.83 -1.05 -8.73
CA MET A 155 -5.89 -1.81 -9.38
C MET A 155 -7.32 -1.36 -9.07
N ALA A 156 -7.57 -0.68 -7.94
CA ALA A 156 -8.89 -0.13 -7.67
C ALA A 156 -9.21 1.07 -8.58
N PHE A 157 -8.19 1.81 -9.02
CA PHE A 157 -8.35 2.94 -9.96
C PHE A 157 -8.24 2.54 -11.43
N THR A 158 -7.68 1.37 -11.76
CA THR A 158 -7.57 0.89 -13.15
C THR A 158 -8.62 -0.15 -13.53
N ASN A 159 -9.21 -0.86 -12.57
CA ASN A 159 -10.32 -1.76 -12.82
C ASN A 159 -11.63 -0.96 -13.00
N ALA A 160 -12.28 -1.09 -14.16
CA ALA A 160 -13.47 -0.29 -14.49
C ALA A 160 -14.64 -0.47 -13.51
N THR A 161 -14.90 -1.70 -13.06
CA THR A 161 -15.98 -2.01 -12.11
C THR A 161 -15.70 -1.38 -10.75
N HIS A 162 -14.47 -1.48 -10.25
CA HIS A 162 -14.15 -0.87 -8.95
C HIS A 162 -14.09 0.66 -9.05
N PHE A 163 -13.57 1.17 -10.15
CA PHE A 163 -13.48 2.60 -10.39
C PHE A 163 -14.87 3.26 -10.47
N SER A 164 -15.88 2.62 -11.07
CA SER A 164 -17.24 3.17 -11.10
C SER A 164 -17.85 3.29 -9.70
N ILE A 165 -17.56 2.35 -8.80
CA ILE A 165 -17.98 2.42 -7.40
C ILE A 165 -17.28 3.58 -6.68
N LEU A 166 -15.96 3.72 -6.87
CA LEU A 166 -15.19 4.84 -6.31
C LEU A 166 -15.76 6.18 -6.77
N LYS A 167 -15.99 6.34 -8.08
CA LYS A 167 -16.62 7.54 -8.63
C LYS A 167 -18.01 7.77 -8.04
N GLY A 168 -18.81 6.72 -7.89
CA GLY A 168 -20.14 6.77 -7.28
C GLY A 168 -20.15 7.31 -5.84
N LEU A 169 -19.09 7.07 -5.07
CA LEU A 169 -18.94 7.64 -3.72
C LEU A 169 -18.75 9.17 -3.74
N VAL A 170 -18.16 9.72 -4.80
CA VAL A 170 -18.03 11.18 -4.98
C VAL A 170 -19.29 11.75 -5.62
N ASP A 171 -19.83 11.09 -6.64
CA ASP A 171 -21.07 11.48 -7.32
C ASP A 171 -22.26 11.59 -6.35
N SER A 172 -22.35 10.70 -5.37
CA SER A 172 -23.40 10.70 -4.35
C SER A 172 -23.20 11.74 -3.24
N GLY A 173 -22.13 12.54 -3.29
CA GLY A 173 -21.80 13.52 -2.24
C GLY A 173 -21.34 12.89 -0.92
N LYS A 174 -21.07 11.57 -0.91
CA LYS A 174 -20.59 10.88 0.28
C LYS A 174 -19.19 11.36 0.68
N PHE A 175 -18.31 11.49 -0.32
CA PHE A 175 -17.03 12.18 -0.19
C PHE A 175 -16.95 13.34 -1.17
N THR A 176 -16.29 14.42 -0.76
CA THR A 176 -15.96 15.56 -1.62
C THR A 176 -14.82 15.21 -2.58
N PHE A 177 -13.88 14.39 -2.11
CA PHE A 177 -12.81 13.85 -2.95
C PHE A 177 -12.35 12.46 -2.50
N LEU A 178 -11.77 11.76 -3.47
CA LEU A 178 -11.08 10.49 -3.35
C LEU A 178 -9.67 10.68 -3.89
N LEU A 179 -8.67 10.31 -3.09
CA LEU A 179 -7.27 10.39 -3.48
C LEU A 179 -6.65 8.99 -3.38
N GLY A 180 -5.91 8.60 -4.41
CA GLY A 180 -5.16 7.35 -4.44
C GLY A 180 -4.03 7.36 -5.47
N PHE A 181 -3.50 6.18 -5.78
CA PHE A 181 -2.34 6.03 -6.65
C PHE A 181 -2.55 4.91 -7.65
N ARG A 182 -2.02 5.08 -8.86
CA ARG A 182 -2.08 4.08 -9.95
C ARG A 182 -0.97 3.04 -9.86
N ALA A 183 0.07 3.30 -9.05
CA ALA A 183 1.18 2.36 -8.91
C ALA A 183 0.74 1.06 -8.23
N PHE A 184 1.38 -0.04 -8.64
CA PHE A 184 1.22 -1.35 -8.00
C PHE A 184 1.77 -1.37 -6.57
N THR A 185 2.78 -0.55 -6.31
CA THR A 185 3.43 -0.42 -5.00
C THR A 185 3.51 1.04 -4.64
N ILE A 186 3.10 1.35 -3.42
CA ILE A 186 3.23 2.69 -2.84
C ILE A 186 4.25 2.60 -1.73
N LEU A 187 5.12 3.61 -1.61
CA LEU A 187 6.06 3.75 -0.50
C LEU A 187 5.41 4.63 0.56
N PRO A 188 4.81 4.07 1.63
CA PRO A 188 3.98 4.86 2.55
C PRO A 188 4.77 5.98 3.22
N ARG A 189 6.07 5.77 3.49
CA ARG A 189 6.95 6.79 4.09
C ARG A 189 7.01 8.07 3.25
N ASN A 190 7.09 7.95 1.94
CA ASN A 190 7.21 9.11 1.04
C ASN A 190 5.84 9.75 0.79
N VAL A 191 4.82 8.90 0.66
CA VAL A 191 3.46 9.33 0.39
C VAL A 191 2.82 10.02 1.59
N MET A 192 2.98 9.51 2.80
CA MET A 192 2.27 10.01 3.98
C MET A 192 2.66 11.43 4.36
N ALA A 193 3.96 11.77 4.30
CA ALA A 193 4.40 13.14 4.58
C ALA A 193 3.75 14.14 3.61
N THR A 194 3.74 13.80 2.31
CA THR A 194 3.16 14.62 1.26
C THR A 194 1.62 14.68 1.36
N ALA A 195 0.98 13.56 1.70
CA ALA A 195 -0.46 13.48 1.92
C ALA A 195 -0.90 14.34 3.11
N VAL A 196 -0.12 14.40 4.19
CA VAL A 196 -0.42 15.28 5.33
C VAL A 196 -0.40 16.74 4.91
N VAL A 197 0.61 17.18 4.14
CA VAL A 197 0.68 18.55 3.60
C VAL A 197 -0.57 18.86 2.76
N PHE A 198 -0.93 17.96 1.84
CA PHE A 198 -2.15 18.08 1.04
C PHE A 198 -3.41 18.22 1.93
N LEU A 199 -3.57 17.36 2.93
CA LEU A 199 -4.73 17.39 3.82
C LEU A 199 -4.77 18.69 4.63
N CYS A 200 -3.63 19.17 5.13
CA CYS A 200 -3.56 20.48 5.80
C CYS A 200 -4.02 21.61 4.88
N SER A 201 -3.54 21.64 3.63
CA SER A 201 -3.96 22.68 2.67
C SER A 201 -5.45 22.64 2.35
N VAL A 202 -6.05 21.45 2.26
CA VAL A 202 -7.49 21.32 1.99
C VAL A 202 -8.34 21.67 3.23
N PHE A 203 -8.00 21.12 4.39
CA PHE A 203 -8.87 21.19 5.58
C PHE A 203 -8.63 22.44 6.43
N ILE A 204 -7.39 22.93 6.50
CA ILE A 204 -7.01 24.09 7.32
C ILE A 204 -7.01 25.34 6.45
N ASP A 205 -6.23 25.32 5.37
CA ASP A 205 -6.04 26.50 4.51
C ASP A 205 -7.19 26.73 3.52
N GLN A 206 -8.14 25.79 3.44
CA GLN A 206 -9.29 25.83 2.50
C GLN A 206 -8.87 26.02 1.04
N THR A 207 -7.70 25.51 0.68
CA THR A 207 -7.19 25.55 -0.69
C THR A 207 -8.03 24.64 -1.57
N PRO A 208 -8.37 25.05 -2.82
CA PRO A 208 -9.05 24.18 -3.76
C PRO A 208 -8.35 22.83 -3.91
N ILE A 209 -9.13 21.74 -3.93
CA ILE A 209 -8.62 20.36 -3.82
C ILE A 209 -7.54 20.05 -4.87
N TRP A 210 -7.75 20.47 -6.12
CA TRP A 210 -6.77 20.24 -7.18
C TRP A 210 -5.47 21.02 -6.94
N ASP A 211 -5.57 22.29 -6.56
CA ASP A 211 -4.41 23.15 -6.35
C ASP A 211 -3.58 22.66 -5.15
N ALA A 212 -4.25 22.29 -4.06
CA ALA A 212 -3.63 21.65 -2.90
C ALA A 212 -2.89 20.35 -3.31
N CYS A 213 -3.51 19.55 -4.17
CA CYS A 213 -2.92 18.31 -4.66
C CYS A 213 -1.67 18.56 -5.51
N VAL A 214 -1.74 19.51 -6.44
CA VAL A 214 -0.59 19.88 -7.28
C VAL A 214 0.53 20.39 -6.38
N MET A 215 0.28 21.42 -5.56
CA MET A 215 1.31 22.03 -4.70
C MET A 215 2.00 20.99 -3.82
N ALA A 216 1.25 20.16 -3.10
CA ALA A 216 1.82 19.18 -2.18
C ALA A 216 2.68 18.14 -2.91
N PHE A 217 2.17 17.56 -4.00
CA PHE A 217 2.84 16.45 -4.65
C PHE A 217 3.92 16.86 -5.66
N THR A 218 3.86 18.08 -6.22
CA THR A 218 4.98 18.59 -7.04
C THR A 218 6.15 19.08 -6.20
N ALA A 219 5.92 19.44 -4.92
CA ALA A 219 7.00 19.75 -3.99
C ALA A 219 7.87 18.51 -3.65
N ASN A 220 7.34 17.30 -3.84
CA ASN A 220 8.06 16.04 -3.61
C ASN A 220 7.99 15.11 -4.82
N LEU A 221 8.83 15.39 -5.83
CA LEU A 221 8.88 14.65 -7.09
C LEU A 221 9.16 13.14 -6.92
N SER A 222 9.83 12.73 -5.83
CA SER A 222 10.12 11.31 -5.55
C SER A 222 8.85 10.47 -5.39
N VAL A 223 7.76 11.08 -4.92
CA VAL A 223 6.45 10.41 -4.82
C VAL A 223 5.88 10.19 -6.21
N LEU A 224 5.86 11.22 -7.06
CA LEU A 224 5.27 11.13 -8.39
C LEU A 224 6.06 10.23 -9.35
N GLN A 225 7.37 10.11 -9.13
CA GLN A 225 8.23 9.16 -9.87
C GLN A 225 7.88 7.70 -9.61
N THR A 226 7.49 7.37 -8.39
CA THR A 226 7.27 5.98 -7.97
C THR A 226 5.79 5.62 -7.88
N SER A 227 4.93 6.62 -7.72
CA SER A 227 3.51 6.47 -7.41
C SER A 227 2.70 7.55 -8.11
N PRO A 228 2.36 7.37 -9.41
CA PRO A 228 1.45 8.27 -10.11
C PRO A 228 0.13 8.39 -9.36
N LEU A 229 -0.34 9.61 -9.17
CA LEU A 229 -1.45 9.94 -8.29
C LEU A 229 -2.73 10.10 -9.11
N VAL A 230 -3.85 9.66 -8.55
CA VAL A 230 -5.20 9.90 -9.09
C VAL A 230 -6.05 10.55 -8.03
N ILE A 231 -6.76 11.57 -8.44
CA ILE A 231 -7.76 12.24 -7.61
C ILE A 231 -9.09 12.30 -8.36
N VAL A 232 -10.17 11.98 -7.65
CA VAL A 232 -11.55 12.11 -8.11
C VAL A 232 -12.24 13.07 -7.16
N TYR A 233 -12.81 14.15 -7.67
CA TYR A 233 -13.44 15.17 -6.84
C TYR A 233 -14.56 15.89 -7.61
N CYS A 234 -15.41 16.61 -6.90
CA CYS A 234 -16.44 17.45 -7.52
C CYS A 234 -15.88 18.84 -7.84
N GLU A 235 -16.03 19.26 -9.10
CA GLU A 235 -15.75 20.62 -9.58
C GLU A 235 -17.08 21.23 -10.03
N GLY A 236 -17.70 22.02 -9.15
CA GLY A 236 -19.09 22.44 -9.30
C GLY A 236 -20.06 21.27 -9.25
N THR A 237 -20.82 21.03 -10.31
CA THR A 237 -21.79 19.94 -10.43
C THR A 237 -21.22 18.68 -11.08
N ARG A 238 -19.96 18.71 -11.54
CA ARG A 238 -19.35 17.60 -12.29
C ARG A 238 -18.31 16.90 -11.43
N THR A 239 -18.34 15.58 -11.45
CA THR A 239 -17.24 14.78 -10.91
C THR A 239 -16.14 14.67 -11.94
N VAL A 240 -14.95 15.10 -11.56
CA VAL A 240 -13.76 15.13 -12.41
C VAL A 240 -12.75 14.12 -11.88
N LEU A 241 -12.10 13.40 -12.79
CA LEU A 241 -10.89 12.62 -12.50
C LEU A 241 -9.70 13.36 -13.08
N ARG A 242 -8.66 13.55 -12.26
CA ARG A 242 -7.36 14.04 -12.71
C ARG A 242 -6.27 13.06 -12.27
N THR A 243 -5.25 12.92 -13.11
CA THR A 243 -4.06 12.13 -12.80
C THR A 243 -2.87 13.07 -12.78
N LEU A 244 -2.05 12.98 -11.73
CA LEU A 244 -0.78 13.69 -11.65
C LEU A 244 0.34 12.68 -11.86
N VAL A 245 1.11 12.87 -12.94
CA VAL A 245 2.22 12.02 -13.34
C VAL A 245 3.49 12.85 -13.40
N TYR A 246 4.62 12.27 -13.01
CA TYR A 246 5.92 12.85 -13.31
C TYR A 246 6.35 12.43 -14.70
N SER A 247 6.71 13.40 -15.54
CA SER A 247 7.34 13.15 -16.84
C SER A 247 8.71 13.83 -16.87
N GLN A 248 9.76 13.08 -17.22
CA GLN A 248 11.04 13.70 -17.56
C GLN A 248 10.90 14.39 -18.93
N PRO A 249 11.56 15.53 -19.14
CA PRO A 249 11.71 16.08 -20.48
C PRO A 249 12.30 14.99 -21.39
N LYS A 250 11.77 14.84 -22.61
CA LYS A 250 12.50 14.07 -23.61
C LYS A 250 13.73 14.90 -23.96
N ASP A 251 14.92 14.41 -23.62
CA ASP A 251 16.16 15.01 -24.12
C ASP A 251 16.08 15.08 -25.65
N GLY A 252 16.30 16.28 -26.19
CA GLY A 252 15.86 16.73 -27.51
C GLY A 252 16.07 15.75 -28.67
N VAL A 253 14.97 15.16 -29.11
CA VAL A 253 14.75 14.71 -30.50
C VAL A 253 14.10 15.85 -31.27
#